data_AF-A0A537DGT4-F1
#
_entry.id   AF-A0A537DGT4-F1
#
_cell.length_a   1.000
_cell.length_b   1.000
_cell.length_c   1.000
_cell.angle_alpha   90.00
_cell.angle_beta   90.00
_cell.angle_gamma   90.00
#
_symmetry.space_group_name_H-M   'P 1'
#
loop_
_entity.id
_entity.type
_entity.pdbx_description
1 polymer ?
#
loop_
_entity_poly.entity_id
_entity_poly.type
_entity_poly.pdbx_seq_one_letter_code
_entity_poly.pdbx_strand_id
1 'polypeptide(L)'
;MAVDGASEIRQKHVVADLLGYSRLGCLDWTVPKAVNKSEDHVRAAWCRGYADGEVSVAKTQIELPSVNRNGIDQVQGLLQSLGISSTVRGPYSRKPHLDSFRLMIHKKYLSDYARLIGFKHPRKNFLLGQILNKSPVVHA
;
A
#
# COMPACT_ATOMS: atom_id res chain seq x y z
N MET A 1 24.63 10.47 -14.53
CA MET A 1 23.66 11.21 -15.36
C MET A 1 22.27 10.86 -14.87
N ALA A 2 21.61 11.75 -14.14
CA ALA A 2 20.20 11.62 -13.84
C ALA A 2 19.43 12.01 -15.10
N VAL A 3 18.57 11.12 -15.60
CA VAL A 3 17.62 11.44 -16.65
C VAL A 3 16.58 12.34 -16.00
N ASP A 4 16.56 13.60 -16.39
CA ASP A 4 15.58 14.58 -15.92
C ASP A 4 14.22 14.20 -16.54
N GLY A 5 13.47 13.36 -15.83
CA GLY A 5 12.17 12.87 -16.26
C GLY A 5 11.12 13.97 -16.09
N ALA A 6 11.01 14.85 -17.08
CA ALA A 6 9.93 15.83 -17.11
C ALA A 6 8.59 15.08 -17.21
N SER A 7 7.75 15.21 -16.17
CA SER A 7 6.38 14.68 -16.18
C SER A 7 5.41 15.77 -16.65
N GLU A 8 4.62 15.49 -17.68
CA GLU A 8 3.60 16.42 -18.16
C GLU A 8 2.40 16.46 -17.20
N ILE A 9 2.16 17.60 -16.56
CA ILE A 9 0.97 17.82 -15.74
C ILE A 9 -0.08 18.57 -16.55
N ARG A 10 -1.09 17.84 -17.04
CA ARG A 10 -2.19 18.43 -17.83
C ARG A 10 -3.18 19.22 -16.98
N GLN A 11 -3.56 18.69 -15.82
CA GLN A 11 -4.51 19.34 -14.93
C GLN A 11 -3.83 19.86 -13.66
N LYS A 12 -3.19 21.02 -13.79
CA LYS A 12 -2.44 21.66 -12.69
C LYS A 12 -3.28 21.89 -11.43
N HIS A 13 -4.57 22.19 -11.58
CA HIS A 13 -5.46 22.42 -10.44
C HIS A 13 -5.69 21.15 -9.61
N VAL A 14 -5.78 19.97 -10.24
CA VAL A 14 -5.89 18.69 -9.52
C VAL A 14 -4.62 18.43 -8.71
N VAL A 15 -3.45 18.66 -9.30
CA VAL A 15 -2.17 18.48 -8.59
C VAL A 15 -2.05 19.50 -7.45
N ALA A 16 -2.45 20.75 -7.66
CA ALA A 16 -2.45 21.78 -6.62
C ALA A 16 -3.38 21.40 -5.45
N ASP A 17 -4.57 20.88 -5.74
CA ASP A 17 -5.50 20.38 -4.73
C ASP A 17 -4.89 19.21 -3.95
N LEU A 18 -4.33 18.20 -4.64
CA LEU A 18 -3.66 17.05 -4.01
C LEU A 18 -2.50 17.46 -3.08
N LEU A 19 -1.70 18.43 -3.51
CA LEU A 19 -0.60 18.98 -2.70
C LEU A 19 -1.11 19.70 -1.44
N GLY A 20 -2.36 20.15 -1.41
CA GLY A 20 -3.02 20.66 -0.21
C GLY A 20 -3.27 19.59 0.87
N TYR A 21 -3.36 18.31 0.48
CA TYR A 21 -3.66 17.21 1.40
C TYR A 21 -2.42 16.53 1.98
N SER A 22 -1.33 16.46 1.23
CA SER A 22 -0.08 15.84 1.70
C SER A 22 1.12 16.29 0.88
N ARG A 23 2.31 16.17 1.48
CA ARG A 23 3.56 16.25 0.74
C ARG A 23 3.65 15.05 -0.19
N LEU A 24 3.88 15.33 -1.46
CA LEU A 24 4.19 14.32 -2.47
C LEU A 24 5.71 14.24 -2.62
N GLY A 25 6.24 13.03 -2.71
CA GLY A 25 7.68 12.75 -2.75
C GLY A 25 7.93 11.27 -2.49
N CYS A 26 9.07 10.70 -2.88
CA CYS A 26 9.32 9.27 -2.66
C CYS A 26 9.83 8.95 -1.24
N LEU A 27 10.43 9.92 -0.55
CA LEU A 27 11.13 9.70 0.73
C LEU A 27 10.32 10.12 1.96
N ASP A 28 9.42 11.09 1.81
CA ASP A 28 8.81 11.81 2.92
C ASP A 28 7.30 12.03 2.77
N TRP A 29 6.67 11.34 1.82
CA TRP A 29 5.21 11.36 1.69
C TRP A 29 4.53 10.93 3.00
N THR A 30 3.35 11.48 3.24
CA THR A 30 2.52 11.13 4.41
C THR A 30 1.12 10.76 3.98
N VAL A 31 0.44 9.95 4.80
CA VAL A 31 -1.01 9.80 4.69
C VAL A 31 -1.65 11.16 5.03
N PRO A 32 -2.53 11.71 4.17
CA PRO A 32 -3.24 12.95 4.49
C PRO A 32 -3.96 12.86 5.84
N LYS A 33 -3.89 13.92 6.66
CA LYS A 33 -4.63 13.99 7.94
C LYS A 33 -6.14 13.80 7.77
N ALA A 34 -6.69 14.30 6.66
CA ALA A 34 -8.10 14.15 6.30
C ALA A 34 -8.48 12.67 6.13
N VAL A 35 -7.59 11.84 5.57
CA VAL A 35 -7.79 10.39 5.44
C VAL A 35 -7.63 9.70 6.79
N ASN A 36 -6.64 10.09 7.59
CA ASN A 36 -6.42 9.43 8.87
C ASN A 36 -7.59 9.63 9.85
N LYS A 37 -8.32 10.74 9.74
CA LYS A 37 -9.47 11.09 10.59
C LYS A 37 -10.83 10.74 9.97
N SER A 38 -10.85 10.16 8.77
CA SER A 38 -12.11 9.88 8.07
C SER A 38 -12.72 8.54 8.48
N GLU A 39 -13.94 8.33 8.02
CA GLU A 39 -14.65 7.05 8.06
C GLU A 39 -13.84 5.90 7.41
N ASP A 40 -14.17 4.67 7.81
CA ASP A 40 -13.49 3.45 7.36
C ASP A 40 -13.45 3.32 5.83
N HIS A 41 -14.54 3.67 5.14
CA HIS A 41 -14.62 3.55 3.68
C HIS A 41 -13.63 4.50 2.95
N VAL A 42 -13.36 5.67 3.50
CA VAL A 42 -12.39 6.63 2.93
C VAL A 42 -10.96 6.14 3.18
N ARG A 43 -10.67 5.65 4.39
CA ARG A 43 -9.39 5.01 4.72
C ARG A 43 -9.12 3.81 3.82
N ALA A 44 -10.11 2.95 3.64
CA ALA A 44 -10.03 1.79 2.76
C ALA A 44 -9.83 2.18 1.28
N ALA A 45 -10.53 3.21 0.79
CA ALA A 45 -10.34 3.71 -0.57
C ALA A 45 -8.94 4.26 -0.80
N TRP A 46 -8.39 5.00 0.17
CA TRP A 46 -7.02 5.48 0.11
C TRP A 46 -6.01 4.33 0.11
N CYS A 47 -6.16 3.35 1.01
CA CYS A 47 -5.31 2.15 1.04
C CYS A 47 -5.36 1.37 -0.28
N ARG A 48 -6.55 1.26 -0.90
CA ARG A 48 -6.71 0.64 -2.23
C ARG A 48 -5.90 1.38 -3.29
N GLY A 49 -6.04 2.70 -3.35
CA GLY A 49 -5.29 3.54 -4.31
C GLY A 49 -3.78 3.40 -4.15
N TYR A 50 -3.29 3.47 -2.91
CA TYR A 50 -1.88 3.26 -2.60
C TYR A 50 -1.39 1.87 -3.03
N ALA A 51 -2.14 0.81 -2.68
CA ALA A 51 -1.74 -0.55 -2.98
C ALA A 51 -1.82 -0.87 -4.49
N ASP A 52 -2.75 -0.29 -5.23
CA ASP A 52 -2.79 -0.42 -6.69
C ASP A 52 -1.55 0.18 -7.38
N GLY A 53 -0.91 1.19 -6.79
CA GLY A 53 0.38 1.73 -7.24
C GLY A 53 1.57 0.87 -6.80
N GLU A 54 1.68 0.58 -5.50
CA GLU A 54 2.96 0.15 -4.90
C GLU A 54 3.07 -1.36 -4.64
N VAL A 55 1.94 -2.09 -4.56
CA VAL A 55 1.96 -3.43 -3.96
C VAL A 55 2.52 -4.53 -4.87
N SER A 56 3.18 -5.50 -4.23
CA SER A 56 3.46 -6.83 -4.77
C SER A 56 2.58 -7.88 -4.11
N VAL A 57 1.90 -8.69 -4.91
CA VAL A 57 1.09 -9.82 -4.43
C VAL A 57 1.95 -11.09 -4.53
N ALA A 58 2.48 -11.55 -3.40
CA ALA A 58 3.33 -12.74 -3.30
C ALA A 58 2.48 -14.02 -3.19
N LYS A 59 3.12 -15.20 -3.12
CA LYS A 59 2.40 -16.50 -3.09
C LYS A 59 1.48 -16.70 -1.87
N THR A 60 1.79 -16.08 -0.74
CA THR A 60 1.10 -16.31 0.54
C THR A 60 0.75 -15.03 1.29
N GLN A 61 1.10 -13.86 0.76
CA GLN A 61 0.99 -12.58 1.45
C GLN A 61 0.97 -11.42 0.46
N ILE A 62 0.55 -10.27 0.94
CA ILE A 62 0.68 -8.99 0.24
C ILE A 62 1.88 -8.25 0.83
N GLU A 63 2.72 -7.66 -0.02
CA GLU A 63 3.90 -6.88 0.37
C GLU A 63 3.84 -5.48 -0.24
N LEU A 64 3.91 -4.45 0.61
CA LEU A 64 4.04 -3.06 0.19
C LEU A 64 5.48 -2.61 0.45
N PRO A 65 6.36 -2.59 -0.59
CA PRO A 65 7.71 -2.08 -0.46
C PRO A 65 7.73 -0.54 -0.43
N SER A 66 8.65 0.05 0.33
CA SER A 66 8.90 1.49 0.30
C SER A 66 10.28 1.82 0.86
N VAL A 67 10.87 2.94 0.44
CA VAL A 67 12.05 3.55 1.08
C VAL A 67 11.65 4.54 2.18
N ASN A 68 10.39 4.98 2.18
CA ASN A 68 9.82 5.87 3.20
C ASN A 68 9.27 5.06 4.37
N ARG A 69 10.05 4.96 5.45
CA ARG A 69 9.66 4.24 6.68
C ARG A 69 8.43 4.84 7.34
N ASN A 70 8.41 6.17 7.53
CA ASN A 70 7.33 6.88 8.20
C ASN A 70 6.00 6.71 7.45
N GLY A 71 6.03 6.81 6.12
CA GLY A 71 4.87 6.54 5.27
C GLY A 71 4.33 5.12 5.48
N ILE A 72 5.22 4.11 5.48
CA ILE A 72 4.80 2.72 5.73
C ILE A 72 4.19 2.53 7.13
N ASP A 73 4.75 3.14 8.17
CA ASP A 73 4.21 3.03 9.52
C ASP A 73 2.79 3.65 9.59
N GLN A 74 2.53 4.74 8.85
CA GLN A 74 1.19 5.31 8.75
C GLN A 74 0.22 4.40 7.99
N VAL A 75 0.67 3.74 6.92
CA VAL A 75 -0.15 2.73 6.22
C VAL A 75 -0.45 1.54 7.12
N GLN A 76 0.51 1.09 7.93
CA GLN A 76 0.28 0.06 8.94
C GLN A 76 -0.81 0.49 9.93
N GLY A 77 -0.76 1.73 10.42
CA GLY A 77 -1.79 2.30 11.29
C GLY A 77 -3.17 2.32 10.65
N LEU A 78 -3.27 2.71 9.37
CA LEU A 78 -4.53 2.65 8.62
C LEU A 78 -5.07 1.23 8.53
N LEU A 79 -4.24 0.25 8.16
CA LEU A 79 -4.66 -1.16 8.08
C LEU A 79 -5.13 -1.68 9.44
N GLN A 80 -4.41 -1.38 10.52
CA GLN A 80 -4.80 -1.76 11.88
C GLN A 80 -6.14 -1.14 12.29
N SER A 81 -6.38 0.11 11.93
CA SER A 81 -7.67 0.79 12.18
C SER A 81 -8.85 0.16 11.44
N LEU A 82 -8.58 -0.63 10.39
CA LEU A 82 -9.55 -1.42 9.63
C LEU A 82 -9.59 -2.90 10.07
N GLY A 83 -8.92 -3.25 11.16
CA GLY A 83 -8.84 -4.62 11.68
C GLY A 83 -7.85 -5.53 10.95
N ILE A 84 -7.03 -5.00 10.03
CA ILE A 84 -6.08 -5.75 9.22
C ILE A 84 -4.68 -5.61 9.83
N SER A 85 -4.22 -6.64 10.54
CA SER A 85 -2.86 -6.61 11.09
C SER A 85 -1.81 -6.85 10.01
N SER A 86 -0.69 -6.16 10.15
CA SER A 86 0.44 -6.24 9.24
C SER A 86 1.76 -6.07 10.00
N THR A 87 2.87 -6.43 9.37
CA THR A 87 4.21 -6.36 9.98
C THR A 87 5.16 -5.62 9.06
N VAL A 88 5.81 -4.57 9.56
CA VAL A 88 6.92 -3.92 8.87
C VAL A 88 8.19 -4.75 9.07
N ARG A 89 8.91 -5.05 7.98
CA ARG A 89 10.23 -5.68 7.99
C ARG A 89 11.27 -4.80 7.30
N GLY A 90 12.53 -4.99 7.67
CA GLY A 90 13.68 -4.20 7.20
C GLY A 90 14.36 -3.44 8.34
N PRO A 91 15.27 -2.50 8.04
CA PRO A 91 15.69 -2.12 6.70
C PRO A 91 16.40 -3.26 5.96
N TYR A 92 16.10 -3.40 4.67
CA TYR A 92 16.85 -4.25 3.74
C TYR A 92 17.83 -3.35 2.97
N SER A 93 19.12 -3.51 3.25
CA SER A 93 20.15 -2.70 2.60
C SER A 93 20.37 -3.13 1.16
N ARG A 94 20.46 -2.13 0.26
CA ARG A 94 20.60 -2.33 -1.19
C ARG A 94 21.66 -1.42 -1.80
N LYS A 95 22.82 -1.28 -1.15
CA LYS A 95 23.91 -0.41 -1.64
C LYS A 95 24.20 -0.67 -3.13
N PRO A 96 24.30 0.37 -3.98
CA PRO A 96 24.35 1.80 -3.64
C PRO A 96 22.98 2.50 -3.46
N HIS A 97 21.87 1.77 -3.56
CA HIS A 97 20.52 2.31 -3.38
C HIS A 97 20.14 2.48 -1.91
N LEU A 98 19.06 3.26 -1.70
CA LEU A 98 18.47 3.48 -0.38
C LEU A 98 17.98 2.17 0.25
N ASP A 99 18.05 2.13 1.57
CA ASP A 99 17.45 1.06 2.36
C ASP A 99 15.94 1.00 2.14
N SER A 100 15.40 -0.20 2.13
CA SER A 100 13.98 -0.45 1.85
C SER A 100 13.31 -1.22 2.97
N PHE A 101 12.01 -0.97 3.14
CA PHE A 101 11.14 -1.63 4.10
C PHE A 101 10.04 -2.37 3.34
N ARG A 102 9.46 -3.38 3.98
CA ARG A 102 8.29 -4.09 3.45
C ARG A 102 7.23 -4.17 4.52
N LEU A 103 6.04 -3.63 4.25
CA LEU A 103 4.86 -3.89 5.04
C LEU A 103 4.19 -5.16 4.53
N MET A 104 4.08 -6.17 5.39
CA MET A 104 3.51 -7.47 5.02
C MET A 104 2.13 -7.66 5.64
N ILE A 105 1.14 -8.00 4.80
CA ILE A 105 -0.18 -8.45 5.24
C ILE A 105 -0.22 -9.97 5.12
N HIS A 106 -0.31 -10.63 6.27
CA HIS A 106 -0.24 -12.10 6.37
C HIS A 106 -1.52 -12.77 5.85
N LYS A 107 -1.39 -14.03 5.39
CA LYS A 107 -2.49 -14.82 4.79
C LYS A 107 -3.80 -14.73 5.56
N LYS A 108 -3.76 -14.83 6.90
CA LYS A 108 -4.95 -14.81 7.76
C LYS A 108 -5.80 -13.53 7.67
N TYR A 109 -5.23 -12.41 7.22
CA TYR A 109 -5.96 -11.14 7.06
C TYR A 109 -6.30 -10.83 5.61
N LEU A 110 -5.94 -11.70 4.66
CA LEU A 110 -6.18 -11.44 3.23
C LEU A 110 -7.66 -11.47 2.87
N SER A 111 -8.48 -12.25 3.57
CA SER A 111 -9.94 -12.25 3.38
C SER A 111 -10.55 -10.91 3.77
N ASP A 112 -10.15 -10.35 4.91
CA ASP A 112 -10.59 -9.01 5.34
C ASP A 112 -10.05 -7.92 4.42
N TYR A 113 -8.79 -8.03 4.02
CA TYR A 113 -8.22 -7.13 3.02
C TYR A 113 -9.03 -7.15 1.73
N ALA A 114 -9.34 -8.33 1.17
CA ALA A 114 -10.10 -8.46 -0.07
C ALA A 114 -11.51 -7.84 0.03
N ARG A 115 -12.17 -8.03 1.18
CA ARG A 115 -13.53 -7.55 1.43
C ARG A 115 -13.58 -6.03 1.64
N LEU A 116 -12.69 -5.48 2.45
CA LEU A 116 -12.73 -4.06 2.85
C LEU A 116 -11.99 -3.16 1.86
N ILE A 117 -10.81 -3.59 1.42
CA ILE A 117 -9.89 -2.79 0.60
C ILE A 117 -9.90 -3.32 -0.81
N GLY A 118 -9.48 -4.56 -1.05
CA GLY A 118 -9.37 -5.16 -2.38
C GLY A 118 -8.40 -4.42 -3.30
N PHE A 119 -8.41 -4.80 -4.58
CA PHE A 119 -7.62 -4.13 -5.63
C PHE A 119 -8.55 -3.69 -6.76
N LYS A 120 -8.28 -2.52 -7.34
CA LYS A 120 -8.91 -2.13 -8.61
C LYS A 120 -8.14 -2.71 -9.79
N HIS A 121 -6.83 -2.93 -9.66
CA HIS A 121 -6.01 -3.50 -10.74
C HIS A 121 -6.37 -4.99 -10.98
N PRO A 122 -6.86 -5.37 -12.18
CA PRO A 122 -7.40 -6.73 -12.43
C PRO A 122 -6.43 -7.86 -12.10
N ARG A 123 -5.17 -7.73 -12.53
CA ARG A 123 -4.11 -8.72 -12.24
C ARG A 123 -3.87 -8.91 -10.73
N LYS A 124 -3.83 -7.83 -9.95
CA LYS A 124 -3.59 -7.90 -8.49
C LYS A 124 -4.78 -8.56 -7.80
N ASN A 125 -6.00 -8.23 -8.23
CA ASN A 125 -7.22 -8.86 -7.72
C ASN A 125 -7.27 -10.37 -8.03
N PHE A 126 -6.90 -10.77 -9.25
CA PHE A 126 -6.79 -12.18 -9.63
C PHE A 126 -5.79 -12.93 -8.76
N LEU A 127 -4.58 -12.38 -8.57
CA LEU A 127 -3.55 -13.00 -7.73
C LEU A 127 -4.00 -13.13 -6.27
N LEU A 128 -4.68 -12.12 -5.72
CA LEU A 128 -5.25 -12.19 -4.38
C LEU A 128 -6.27 -13.34 -4.27
N GLY A 129 -7.16 -13.48 -5.25
CA GLY A 129 -8.10 -14.60 -5.32
C GLY A 129 -7.43 -15.96 -5.34
N GLN A 130 -6.30 -16.10 -6.06
CA GLN A 130 -5.53 -17.36 -6.07
C GLN A 130 -4.95 -17.72 -4.69
N ILE A 131 -4.58 -16.74 -3.87
CA ILE A 131 -4.08 -17.01 -2.50
C ILE A 131 -5.21 -17.50 -1.60
N LEU A 132 -6.39 -16.88 -1.71
CA LEU A 132 -7.57 -17.19 -0.90
C LEU A 132 -8.12 -18.59 -1.23
N ASN A 133 -8.17 -18.95 -2.52
CA ASN A 133 -8.67 -20.25 -2.99
C ASN A 133 -7.72 -21.42 -2.68
N LYS A 134 -6.44 -21.15 -2.37
CA LYS A 134 -5.44 -22.16 -1.97
C LYS A 134 -5.44 -22.43 -0.45
N SER A 135 -6.56 -22.26 0.23
CA SER A 135 -6.67 -22.68 1.65
C SER A 135 -6.76 -24.22 1.71
N PRO A 136 -6.13 -24.87 2.70
CA PRO A 136 -5.99 -26.32 2.69
C PRO A 136 -7.36 -26.97 2.82
N VAL A 137 -7.62 -27.98 1.97
CA VAL A 137 -8.60 -29.02 2.27
C VAL A 137 -8.19 -29.57 3.63
N VAL A 138 -8.97 -29.26 4.66
CA VAL A 138 -8.86 -29.93 5.95
C VAL A 138 -9.33 -31.36 5.68
N HIS A 139 -8.40 -32.28 5.51
CA HIS A 139 -8.73 -33.69 5.61
C HIS A 139 -9.06 -33.95 7.08
N ALA A 140 -10.36 -34.02 7.36
CA ALA A 140 -10.90 -34.65 8.57
C ALA A 140 -10.80 -36.17 8.44
#